data_AF-A0A0J0YJB9-F1
#
_entry.id   AF-A0A0J0YJB9-F1
#
_cell.length_a   1.000
_cell.length_b   1.000
_cell.length_c   1.000
_cell.angle_alpha   90.00
_cell.angle_beta   90.00
_cell.angle_gamma   90.00
#
_symmetry.space_group_name_H-M   'P 1'
#
loop_
_entity.id
_entity.type
_entity.pdbx_description
1 polymer ?
#
loop_
_entity_poly.entity_id
_entity_poly.type
_entity_poly.pdbx_seq_one_letter_code
_entity_poly.pdbx_strand_id
1 'polypeptide(L)'
;MTYNSTCEIKKDFQIDSDDLEIIREGVNAIRIDTHPDKTNGEFPSEIIKEQYYKANNAIEYLDSIKNNQSLVIVEKMTDLMKVITDLIPINKQNSLEQNLDSKISFAISTFQSKMFLPKISLTVITAIVTFLFLFPAQIKDNPTLSHFINPTSLYFVSVWFCLLFYSGIFWMMAFNNEEKSKKKLMLLKVDSVQNQVFENFIARHLTDNKFIKDELTHFIYESSIENRLGELDSSEGLSSITTRFFGSEMITMEIAQNIAELIISRGEKNKVIEKLAINALSDIYEIKNYR
;
A
#
# COMPACT_ATOMS: atom_id res chain seq x y z
N MET A 1 -1.37 48.97 -25.04
CA MET A 1 -0.48 49.78 -24.19
C MET A 1 -0.52 49.21 -22.79
N THR A 2 0.63 48.97 -22.17
CA THR A 2 0.77 48.47 -20.80
C THR A 2 1.25 49.59 -19.88
N TYR A 3 0.57 49.79 -18.76
CA TYR A 3 0.97 50.76 -17.74
C TYR A 3 2.03 50.14 -16.84
N ASN A 4 3.07 50.90 -16.51
CA ASN A 4 4.16 50.45 -15.64
C ASN A 4 4.20 51.19 -14.30
N SER A 5 3.45 52.29 -14.16
CA SER A 5 3.34 53.04 -12.91
C SER A 5 1.97 53.67 -12.70
N THR A 6 1.58 53.88 -11.44
CA THR A 6 0.35 54.63 -11.08
C THR A 6 0.43 56.10 -11.48
N CYS A 7 1.63 56.67 -11.66
CA CYS A 7 1.85 58.04 -12.13
C CYS A 7 1.43 58.22 -13.60
N GLU A 8 1.71 57.22 -14.46
CA GLU A 8 1.26 57.22 -15.85
C GLU A 8 -0.27 57.19 -15.94
N ILE A 9 -0.93 56.39 -15.10
CA ILE A 9 -2.40 56.29 -15.04
C ILE A 9 -3.01 57.63 -14.60
N LYS A 10 -2.48 58.26 -13.54
CA LYS A 10 -2.96 59.57 -13.08
C LYS A 10 -2.87 60.64 -14.17
N LYS A 11 -1.77 60.64 -14.92
CA LYS A 11 -1.54 61.60 -16.00
C LYS A 11 -2.48 61.37 -17.19
N ASP A 12 -2.68 60.11 -17.58
CA ASP A 12 -3.53 59.75 -18.72
C ASP A 12 -5.02 60.00 -18.45
N PHE A 13 -5.48 59.80 -17.22
CA PHE A 13 -6.88 59.97 -16.81
C PHE A 13 -7.16 61.26 -16.04
N GLN A 14 -6.16 62.12 -15.86
CA GLN A 14 -6.26 63.40 -15.15
C GLN A 14 -6.82 63.27 -13.72
N ILE A 15 -6.38 62.25 -12.98
CA ILE A 15 -6.80 61.99 -11.59
C ILE A 15 -5.76 62.57 -10.63
N ASP A 16 -6.17 63.57 -9.84
CA ASP A 16 -5.33 64.21 -8.82
C ASP A 16 -5.60 63.60 -7.42
N SER A 17 -5.17 62.37 -7.23
CA SER A 17 -5.23 61.67 -5.94
C SER A 17 -4.08 60.67 -5.82
N ASP A 18 -3.57 60.51 -4.60
CA ASP A 18 -2.55 59.50 -4.27
C ASP A 18 -3.13 58.19 -3.73
N ASP A 19 -4.44 58.13 -3.46
CA ASP A 19 -5.11 56.94 -2.97
C ASP A 19 -5.45 55.97 -4.12
N LEU A 20 -5.00 54.72 -4.00
CA LEU A 20 -5.16 53.66 -5.00
C LEU A 20 -6.64 53.33 -5.26
N GLU A 21 -7.50 53.37 -4.23
CA GLU A 21 -8.93 53.10 -4.40
C GLU A 21 -9.61 54.25 -5.15
N ILE A 22 -9.26 55.51 -4.84
CA ILE A 22 -9.79 56.68 -5.54
C ILE A 22 -9.36 56.69 -7.01
N ILE A 23 -8.10 56.34 -7.29
CA ILE A 23 -7.60 56.20 -8.67
C ILE A 23 -8.36 55.10 -9.41
N ARG A 24 -8.57 53.94 -8.76
CA ARG A 24 -9.33 52.83 -9.34
C ARG A 24 -10.77 53.21 -9.63
N GLU A 25 -11.46 53.86 -8.70
CA GLU A 25 -12.83 54.32 -8.89
C GLU A 25 -12.94 55.31 -10.05
N GLY A 26 -12.01 56.27 -10.14
CA GLY A 26 -11.96 57.22 -11.26
C GLY A 26 -11.76 56.56 -12.61
N VAL A 27 -10.81 55.62 -12.73
CA VAL A 27 -10.58 54.86 -13.96
C VAL A 27 -11.77 53.95 -14.30
N ASN A 28 -12.40 53.34 -13.29
CA ASN A 28 -13.56 52.48 -13.48
C ASN A 28 -14.79 53.25 -13.96
N ALA A 29 -15.00 54.48 -13.49
CA ALA A 29 -16.05 55.36 -14.00
C ALA A 29 -15.86 55.64 -15.50
N ILE A 30 -14.63 55.92 -15.95
CA ILE A 30 -14.29 56.14 -17.35
C ILE A 30 -14.50 54.86 -18.18
N ARG A 31 -14.13 53.69 -17.65
CA ARG A 31 -14.39 52.40 -18.32
C ARG A 31 -15.88 52.14 -18.50
N ILE A 32 -16.69 52.40 -17.47
CA ILE A 32 -18.15 52.24 -17.53
C ILE A 32 -18.73 53.21 -18.56
N ASP A 33 -18.22 54.44 -18.63
CA ASP A 33 -18.73 55.43 -19.56
C ASP A 33 -18.43 55.12 -21.02
N THR A 34 -17.26 54.53 -21.27
CA THR A 34 -16.78 54.14 -22.60
C THR A 34 -17.15 52.70 -23.00
N HIS A 35 -17.96 52.01 -22.19
CA HIS A 35 -18.28 50.59 -22.39
C HIS A 35 -19.19 50.38 -23.63
N PRO A 36 -18.88 49.42 -24.53
CA PRO A 36 -19.65 49.21 -25.76
C PRO A 36 -21.09 48.71 -25.51
N ASP A 37 -21.38 48.12 -24.36
CA ASP A 37 -22.75 47.74 -23.98
C ASP A 37 -23.72 48.94 -23.88
N LYS A 38 -23.21 50.15 -23.65
CA LYS A 38 -24.05 51.36 -23.71
C LYS A 38 -24.52 51.66 -25.14
N THR A 39 -23.84 51.11 -26.14
CA THR A 39 -24.05 51.36 -27.57
C THR A 39 -24.22 50.06 -28.35
N ASN A 40 -24.95 49.10 -27.78
CA ASN A 40 -25.32 47.81 -28.40
C ASN A 40 -24.13 46.97 -28.93
N GLY A 41 -22.96 47.10 -28.31
CA GLY A 41 -21.78 46.32 -28.64
C GLY A 41 -20.82 46.98 -29.65
N GLU A 42 -21.14 48.17 -30.17
CA GLU A 42 -20.27 48.90 -31.10
C GLU A 42 -19.71 50.17 -30.47
N PHE A 43 -18.42 50.44 -30.68
CA PHE A 43 -17.81 51.68 -30.19
C PHE A 43 -18.20 52.86 -31.09
N PRO A 44 -18.71 53.98 -30.55
CA PRO A 44 -19.15 55.12 -31.36
C PRO A 44 -18.00 55.82 -32.12
N SER A 45 -16.76 55.64 -31.67
CA SER A 45 -15.56 56.12 -32.36
C SER A 45 -14.32 55.32 -31.94
N GLU A 46 -13.28 55.34 -32.78
CA GLU A 46 -11.97 54.73 -32.44
C GLU A 46 -11.31 55.40 -31.21
N ILE A 47 -11.61 56.67 -30.93
CA ILE A 47 -11.11 57.37 -29.74
C ILE A 47 -11.72 56.77 -28.47
N ILE A 48 -13.03 56.50 -28.47
CA ILE A 48 -13.73 55.89 -27.32
C ILE A 48 -13.25 54.46 -27.10
N LYS A 49 -13.02 53.72 -28.19
CA LYS A 49 -12.45 52.38 -28.15
C LYS A 49 -11.04 52.38 -27.54
N GLU A 50 -10.18 53.31 -27.95
CA GLU A 50 -8.83 53.45 -27.38
C GLU A 50 -8.88 53.80 -25.88
N GLN A 51 -9.77 54.72 -25.49
CA GLN A 51 -9.97 55.10 -24.08
C GLN A 51 -10.46 53.92 -23.24
N TYR A 52 -11.40 53.12 -23.75
CA TYR A 52 -11.89 51.91 -23.09
C TYR A 52 -10.75 50.90 -22.84
N TYR A 53 -9.95 50.61 -23.87
CA TYR A 53 -8.82 49.68 -23.72
C TYR A 53 -7.75 50.21 -22.76
N LYS A 54 -7.46 51.52 -22.78
CA LYS A 54 -6.56 52.15 -21.80
C LYS A 54 -7.10 52.00 -20.38
N ALA A 55 -8.38 52.29 -20.16
CA ALA A 55 -9.00 52.18 -18.83
C ALA A 55 -8.99 50.73 -18.32
N ASN A 56 -9.23 49.75 -19.20
CA ASN A 56 -9.19 48.34 -18.84
C ASN A 56 -7.78 47.89 -18.43
N ASN A 57 -6.75 48.28 -19.19
CA ASN A 57 -5.36 47.93 -18.86
C ASN A 57 -4.87 48.62 -17.58
N ALA A 58 -5.35 49.84 -17.31
CA ALA A 58 -5.06 50.54 -16.06
C ALA A 58 -5.70 49.84 -14.84
N ILE A 59 -6.94 49.35 -14.96
CA ILE A 59 -7.59 48.57 -13.89
C ILE A 59 -6.86 47.25 -13.66
N GLU A 60 -6.46 46.54 -14.71
CA GLU A 60 -5.70 45.29 -14.60
C GLU A 60 -4.37 45.51 -13.85
N TYR A 61 -3.66 46.61 -14.14
CA TYR A 61 -2.46 46.99 -13.40
C TYR A 61 -2.75 47.31 -11.93
N LEU A 62 -3.80 48.10 -11.63
CA LEU A 62 -4.19 48.42 -10.26
C LEU A 62 -4.64 47.19 -9.46
N ASP A 63 -5.32 46.25 -10.11
CA ASP A 63 -5.69 44.95 -9.53
C ASP A 63 -4.47 44.07 -9.30
N SER A 64 -3.45 44.13 -10.15
CA SER A 64 -2.19 43.42 -9.91
C SER A 64 -1.44 43.95 -8.68
N ILE A 65 -1.48 45.27 -8.44
CA ILE A 65 -0.91 45.89 -7.23
C ILE A 65 -1.72 45.48 -6.00
N LYS A 66 -3.06 45.55 -6.09
CA LYS A 66 -3.95 45.14 -4.98
C LYS A 66 -3.84 43.65 -4.68
N ASN A 67 -3.69 42.78 -5.68
CA ASN A 67 -3.47 41.34 -5.48
C ASN A 67 -2.09 41.02 -4.91
N ASN A 68 -1.07 41.84 -5.19
CA ASN A 68 0.24 41.73 -4.54
C ASN A 68 0.24 42.29 -3.10
N GLN A 69 -0.68 43.21 -2.76
CA GLN A 69 -0.86 43.76 -1.41
C GLN A 69 -1.91 42.99 -0.57
N SER A 70 -2.83 42.28 -1.23
CA SER A 70 -3.85 41.42 -0.65
C SER A 70 -3.23 40.06 -0.30
N LEU A 71 -2.52 40.05 0.83
CA LEU A 71 -2.26 38.88 1.65
C LEU A 71 -3.29 37.77 1.44
N VAL A 72 -2.90 36.70 0.75
CA VAL A 72 -3.41 35.35 1.05
C VAL A 72 -3.25 35.20 2.55
N ILE A 73 -4.36 35.01 3.27
CA ILE A 73 -4.39 34.86 4.73
C ILE A 73 -3.40 33.75 5.07
N VAL A 74 -2.19 34.14 5.52
CA VAL A 74 -1.07 33.23 5.80
C VAL A 74 -1.53 32.16 6.79
N GLU A 75 -2.45 32.49 7.67
CA GLU A 75 -3.13 31.59 8.61
C GLU A 75 -3.85 30.43 7.90
N LYS A 76 -4.66 30.69 6.87
CA LYS A 76 -5.39 29.63 6.15
C LYS A 76 -4.48 28.76 5.28
N MET A 77 -3.42 29.34 4.73
CA MET A 77 -2.40 28.57 3.99
C MET A 77 -1.55 27.73 4.94
N THR A 78 -1.28 28.24 6.15
CA THR A 78 -0.59 27.50 7.21
C THR A 78 -1.46 26.35 7.73
N ASP A 79 -2.75 26.57 7.95
CA ASP A 79 -3.70 25.53 8.36
C ASP A 79 -3.86 24.46 7.29
N LEU A 80 -3.95 24.84 6.02
CA LEU A 80 -4.05 23.90 4.90
C LEU A 80 -2.73 23.14 4.71
N MET A 81 -1.58 23.80 4.83
CA MET A 81 -0.27 23.14 4.83
C MET A 81 -0.10 22.21 6.02
N LYS A 82 -0.63 22.55 7.20
CA LYS A 82 -0.62 21.69 8.38
C LYS A 82 -1.49 20.45 8.15
N VAL A 83 -2.71 20.62 7.63
CA VAL A 83 -3.60 19.51 7.25
C VAL A 83 -2.95 18.61 6.20
N ILE A 84 -2.34 19.17 5.16
CA ILE A 84 -1.61 18.38 4.15
C ILE A 84 -0.43 17.64 4.78
N THR A 85 0.34 18.33 5.63
CA THR A 85 1.51 17.75 6.31
C THR A 85 1.12 16.63 7.27
N ASP A 86 -0.03 16.73 7.93
CA ASP A 86 -0.59 15.70 8.81
C ASP A 86 -1.17 14.52 8.00
N LEU A 87 -1.72 14.77 6.80
CA LEU A 87 -2.30 13.75 5.93
C LEU A 87 -1.26 12.94 5.16
N ILE A 88 -0.13 13.53 4.75
CA ILE A 88 0.95 12.83 4.02
C ILE A 88 1.43 11.55 4.74
N PRO A 89 1.82 11.58 6.02
CA PRO A 89 2.30 10.38 6.72
C PRO A 89 1.19 9.35 6.93
N ILE A 90 -0.06 9.79 7.12
CA ILE A 90 -1.22 8.89 7.24
C ILE A 90 -1.45 8.16 5.90
N ASN A 91 -1.40 8.88 4.78
CA ASN A 91 -1.62 8.31 3.46
C ASN A 91 -0.48 7.35 3.05
N LYS A 92 0.77 7.70 3.41
CA LYS A 92 1.93 6.81 3.23
C LYS A 92 1.75 5.51 4.04
N GLN A 93 1.37 5.61 5.32
CA GLN A 93 1.12 4.43 6.15
C GLN A 93 -0.01 3.55 5.58
N ASN A 94 -1.14 4.15 5.20
CA ASN A 94 -2.26 3.42 4.60
C ASN A 94 -1.84 2.69 3.30
N SER A 95 -1.01 3.33 2.47
CA SER A 95 -0.51 2.73 1.23
C SER A 95 0.43 1.54 1.50
N LEU A 96 1.25 1.61 2.54
CA LEU A 96 2.12 0.51 2.97
C LEU A 96 1.31 -0.66 3.53
N GLU A 97 0.29 -0.38 4.35
CA GLU A 97 -0.62 -1.40 4.87
C GLU A 97 -1.40 -2.08 3.75
N GLN A 98 -1.91 -1.33 2.76
CA GLN A 98 -2.55 -1.90 1.57
C GLN A 98 -1.60 -2.73 0.71
N ASN A 99 -0.34 -2.31 0.55
CA ASN A 99 0.67 -3.07 -0.17
C ASN A 99 0.97 -4.39 0.56
N LEU A 100 1.21 -4.33 1.87
CA LEU A 100 1.40 -5.51 2.72
C LEU A 100 0.20 -6.47 2.62
N ASP A 101 -1.02 -5.94 2.66
CA ASP A 101 -2.25 -6.72 2.48
C ASP A 101 -2.30 -7.43 1.13
N SER A 102 -1.96 -6.71 0.05
CA SER A 102 -1.92 -7.27 -1.30
C SER A 102 -0.88 -8.39 -1.43
N LYS A 103 0.31 -8.21 -0.83
CA LYS A 103 1.42 -9.15 -0.87
C LYS A 103 1.15 -10.39 -0.04
N ILE A 104 0.57 -10.22 1.16
CA ILE A 104 0.12 -11.34 2.00
C ILE A 104 -0.99 -12.11 1.28
N SER A 105 -1.96 -11.42 0.68
CA SER A 105 -3.05 -12.07 -0.08
C SER A 105 -2.52 -12.82 -1.29
N PHE A 106 -1.53 -12.27 -1.99
CA PHE A 106 -0.84 -12.91 -3.10
C PHE A 106 -0.02 -14.13 -2.67
N ALA A 107 0.67 -14.06 -1.52
CA ALA A 107 1.38 -15.20 -0.97
C ALA A 107 0.40 -16.33 -0.60
N ILE A 108 -0.67 -16.01 0.14
CA ILE A 108 -1.74 -16.95 0.48
C ILE A 108 -2.31 -17.61 -0.77
N SER A 109 -2.64 -16.84 -1.82
CA SER A 109 -3.21 -17.39 -3.04
C SER A 109 -2.21 -18.24 -3.83
N THR A 110 -0.93 -17.87 -3.82
CA THR A 110 0.16 -18.64 -4.44
C THR A 110 0.43 -19.95 -3.68
N PHE A 111 0.31 -19.95 -2.36
CA PHE A 111 0.40 -21.16 -1.57
C PHE A 111 -0.80 -22.08 -1.80
N GLN A 112 -2.00 -21.51 -1.81
CA GLN A 112 -3.20 -22.24 -2.19
C GLN A 112 -3.02 -22.88 -3.57
N SER A 113 -2.54 -22.14 -4.58
CA SER A 113 -2.28 -22.67 -5.94
C SER A 113 -1.27 -23.81 -6.00
N LYS A 114 -0.19 -23.76 -5.21
CA LYS A 114 0.78 -24.86 -5.12
C LYS A 114 0.20 -26.09 -4.40
N MET A 115 -0.68 -25.88 -3.42
CA MET A 115 -1.39 -26.93 -2.67
C MET A 115 -2.67 -27.42 -3.36
N PHE A 116 -3.13 -26.75 -4.44
CA PHE A 116 -4.28 -27.19 -5.22
C PHE A 116 -3.97 -28.49 -5.98
N LEU A 117 -2.71 -28.70 -6.41
CA LEU A 117 -2.27 -29.94 -7.07
C LEU A 117 -2.48 -31.21 -6.20
N PRO A 118 -2.04 -31.26 -4.92
CA PRO A 118 -2.34 -32.39 -4.06
C PRO A 118 -3.83 -32.51 -3.70
N LYS A 119 -4.59 -31.41 -3.60
CA LYS A 119 -6.04 -31.47 -3.29
C LYS A 119 -6.86 -32.03 -4.45
N ILE A 120 -6.60 -31.59 -5.69
CA ILE A 120 -7.31 -32.06 -6.88
C ILE A 120 -6.93 -33.51 -7.16
N SER A 121 -5.63 -33.85 -7.09
CA SER A 121 -5.20 -35.24 -7.29
C SER A 121 -5.78 -36.18 -6.22
N LEU A 122 -5.83 -35.77 -4.95
CA LEU A 122 -6.45 -36.56 -3.88
C LEU A 122 -7.97 -36.71 -4.08
N THR A 123 -8.66 -35.66 -4.52
CA THR A 123 -10.11 -35.71 -4.83
C THR A 123 -10.39 -36.65 -6.01
N VAL A 124 -9.55 -36.61 -7.04
CA VAL A 124 -9.66 -37.53 -8.19
C VAL A 124 -9.34 -38.96 -7.78
N ILE A 125 -8.28 -39.18 -6.99
CA ILE A 125 -7.92 -40.51 -6.48
C ILE A 125 -9.05 -41.06 -5.60
N THR A 126 -9.58 -40.27 -4.67
CA THR A 126 -10.72 -40.69 -3.83
C THR A 126 -11.97 -40.95 -4.66
N ALA A 127 -12.26 -40.15 -5.68
CA ALA A 127 -13.36 -40.39 -6.61
C ALA A 127 -13.19 -41.71 -7.38
N ILE A 128 -11.98 -42.00 -7.90
CA ILE A 128 -11.66 -43.26 -8.58
C ILE A 128 -11.79 -44.44 -7.61
N VAL A 129 -11.23 -44.31 -6.41
CA VAL A 129 -11.29 -45.34 -5.35
C VAL A 129 -12.72 -45.59 -4.89
N THR A 130 -13.55 -44.55 -4.82
CA THR A 130 -14.97 -44.65 -4.45
C THR A 130 -15.80 -45.23 -5.60
N PHE A 131 -15.53 -44.84 -6.84
CA PHE A 131 -16.17 -45.40 -8.04
C PHE A 131 -15.89 -46.90 -8.18
N LEU A 132 -14.63 -47.31 -7.97
CA LEU A 132 -14.24 -48.71 -7.99
C LEU A 132 -14.99 -49.53 -6.92
N PHE A 133 -15.37 -48.91 -5.81
CA PHE A 133 -16.14 -49.59 -4.76
C PHE A 133 -17.65 -49.61 -5.02
N LEU A 134 -18.22 -48.53 -5.57
CA LEU A 134 -19.66 -48.43 -5.85
C LEU A 134 -20.10 -49.34 -7.00
N PHE A 135 -19.19 -49.68 -7.92
CA PHE A 135 -19.51 -50.49 -9.10
C PHE A 135 -18.64 -51.76 -9.22
N PRO A 136 -18.67 -52.67 -8.23
CA PRO A 136 -17.83 -53.86 -8.22
C PRO A 136 -18.19 -54.84 -9.35
N ALA A 137 -19.45 -54.85 -9.78
CA ALA A 137 -19.92 -55.65 -10.91
C ALA A 137 -19.26 -55.21 -12.24
N GLN A 138 -19.16 -53.90 -12.48
CA GLN A 138 -18.53 -53.36 -13.69
C GLN A 138 -17.03 -53.67 -13.76
N ILE A 139 -16.37 -53.83 -12.61
CA ILE A 139 -14.96 -54.25 -12.53
C ILE A 139 -14.80 -55.73 -12.85
N LYS A 140 -15.71 -56.56 -12.32
CA LYS A 140 -15.68 -58.00 -12.53
C LYS A 140 -15.87 -58.37 -14.01
N ASP A 141 -16.68 -57.61 -14.72
CA ASP A 141 -16.95 -57.80 -16.15
C ASP A 141 -15.81 -57.25 -17.05
N ASN A 142 -14.85 -56.51 -16.48
CA ASN A 142 -13.73 -55.96 -17.23
C ASN A 142 -12.54 -56.96 -17.26
N PRO A 143 -12.11 -57.42 -18.44
CA PRO A 143 -11.10 -58.47 -18.57
C PRO A 143 -9.69 -58.04 -18.11
N THR A 144 -9.38 -56.74 -18.04
CA THR A 144 -8.07 -56.26 -17.57
C THR A 144 -8.07 -55.94 -16.07
N LEU A 145 -9.12 -55.28 -15.56
CA LEU A 145 -9.20 -54.88 -14.14
C LEU A 145 -9.57 -56.04 -13.20
N SER A 146 -10.36 -57.01 -13.66
CA SER A 146 -10.77 -58.17 -12.85
C SER A 146 -9.60 -59.05 -12.40
N HIS A 147 -8.46 -59.01 -13.12
CA HIS A 147 -7.26 -59.75 -12.73
C HIS A 147 -6.54 -59.12 -11.53
N PHE A 148 -6.60 -57.80 -11.39
CA PHE A 148 -5.89 -57.05 -10.34
C PHE A 148 -6.79 -56.70 -9.14
N ILE A 149 -8.09 -56.55 -9.36
CA ILE A 149 -9.05 -56.11 -8.34
C ILE A 149 -10.09 -57.21 -8.12
N ASN A 150 -10.04 -57.82 -6.94
CA ASN A 150 -11.09 -58.75 -6.49
C ASN A 150 -11.94 -58.09 -5.39
N PRO A 151 -13.06 -57.43 -5.76
CA PRO A 151 -13.86 -56.66 -4.82
C PRO A 151 -14.55 -57.52 -3.75
N THR A 152 -14.63 -58.83 -3.96
CA THR A 152 -15.21 -59.79 -3.01
C THR A 152 -14.22 -60.25 -1.94
N SER A 153 -12.93 -59.98 -2.10
CA SER A 153 -11.90 -60.38 -1.15
C SER A 153 -11.89 -59.47 0.08
N LEU A 154 -11.92 -60.07 1.27
CA LEU A 154 -11.79 -59.35 2.54
C LEU A 154 -10.49 -58.51 2.61
N TYR A 155 -9.42 -59.01 1.98
CA TYR A 155 -8.14 -58.30 1.89
C TYR A 155 -8.26 -56.99 1.10
N PHE A 156 -8.96 -57.02 -0.04
CA PHE A 156 -9.16 -55.83 -0.87
C PHE A 156 -9.98 -54.76 -0.14
N VAL A 157 -11.07 -55.17 0.52
CA VAL A 157 -11.91 -54.26 1.33
C VAL A 157 -11.10 -53.62 2.46
N SER A 158 -10.23 -54.39 3.12
CA SER A 158 -9.38 -53.89 4.21
C SER A 158 -8.36 -52.87 3.73
N VAL A 159 -7.65 -53.16 2.62
CA VAL A 159 -6.69 -52.24 2.00
C VAL A 159 -7.40 -50.96 1.53
N TRP A 160 -8.58 -51.09 0.93
CA TRP A 160 -9.39 -49.96 0.47
C TRP A 160 -9.80 -49.03 1.62
N PHE A 161 -10.29 -49.60 2.72
CA PHE A 161 -10.70 -48.82 3.89
C PHE A 161 -9.49 -48.09 4.51
N CYS A 162 -8.33 -48.75 4.56
CA CYS A 162 -7.08 -48.11 4.97
C CYS A 162 -6.73 -46.93 4.05
N LEU A 163 -6.84 -47.09 2.74
CA LEU A 163 -6.48 -46.07 1.75
C LEU A 163 -7.40 -44.83 1.84
N LEU A 164 -8.70 -45.04 2.05
CA LEU A 164 -9.63 -43.95 2.33
C LEU A 164 -9.32 -43.24 3.65
N PHE A 165 -9.03 -44.00 4.70
CA PHE A 165 -8.67 -43.44 6.00
C PHE A 165 -7.40 -42.59 5.92
N TYR A 166 -6.35 -43.09 5.25
CA TYR A 166 -5.13 -42.33 5.01
C TYR A 166 -5.37 -41.08 4.17
N SER A 167 -6.24 -41.15 3.15
CA SER A 167 -6.63 -39.99 2.36
C SER A 167 -7.32 -38.92 3.20
N GLY A 168 -8.24 -39.31 4.09
CA GLY A 168 -8.90 -38.40 5.03
C GLY A 168 -7.91 -37.74 5.99
N ILE A 169 -6.98 -38.51 6.56
CA ILE A 169 -5.91 -37.97 7.42
C ILE A 169 -5.04 -36.98 6.64
N PHE A 170 -4.63 -37.33 5.43
CA PHE A 170 -3.81 -36.47 4.59
C PHE A 170 -4.51 -35.16 4.26
N TRP A 171 -5.82 -35.21 3.96
CA TRP A 171 -6.64 -34.02 3.74
C TRP A 171 -6.74 -33.15 4.99
N MET A 172 -6.97 -33.76 6.15
CA MET A 172 -7.02 -33.05 7.43
C MET A 172 -5.68 -32.40 7.79
N MET A 173 -4.56 -33.09 7.54
CA MET A 173 -3.21 -32.53 7.72
C MET A 173 -2.97 -31.34 6.78
N ALA A 174 -3.32 -31.48 5.50
CA ALA A 174 -3.19 -30.40 4.53
C ALA A 174 -4.01 -29.17 4.92
N PHE A 175 -5.26 -29.37 5.36
CA PHE A 175 -6.16 -28.31 5.81
C PHE A 175 -5.62 -27.60 7.05
N ASN A 176 -5.21 -28.36 8.06
CA ASN A 176 -4.64 -27.79 9.29
C ASN A 176 -3.37 -27.00 9.03
N ASN A 177 -2.52 -27.46 8.11
CA ASN A 177 -1.29 -26.75 7.75
C ASN A 177 -1.59 -25.42 7.04
N GLU A 178 -2.59 -25.40 6.14
CA GLU A 178 -3.04 -24.17 5.49
C GLU A 178 -3.57 -23.13 6.48
N GLU A 179 -4.42 -23.54 7.41
CA GLU A 179 -4.95 -22.65 8.44
C GLU A 179 -3.84 -22.10 9.36
N LYS A 180 -2.84 -22.92 9.70
CA LYS A 180 -1.66 -22.47 10.46
C LYS A 180 -0.85 -21.43 9.70
N SER A 181 -0.56 -21.65 8.41
CA SER A 181 0.20 -20.70 7.58
C SER A 181 -0.54 -19.36 7.43
N LYS A 182 -1.84 -19.42 7.16
CA LYS A 182 -2.69 -18.21 7.07
C LYS A 182 -2.69 -17.42 8.37
N LYS A 183 -2.79 -18.09 9.52
CA LYS A 183 -2.70 -17.44 10.84
C LYS A 183 -1.34 -16.80 11.07
N LYS A 184 -0.23 -17.49 10.76
CA LYS A 184 1.13 -16.93 10.89
C LYS A 184 1.30 -15.65 10.04
N LEU A 185 0.85 -15.66 8.78
CA LEU A 185 0.90 -14.48 7.92
C LEU A 185 -0.01 -13.34 8.40
N MET A 186 -1.21 -13.65 8.91
CA MET A 186 -2.10 -12.65 9.50
C MET A 186 -1.54 -12.02 10.77
N LEU A 187 -0.84 -12.81 11.61
CA LEU A 187 -0.21 -12.30 12.83
C LEU A 187 0.87 -11.25 12.55
N LEU A 188 1.57 -11.33 11.41
CA LEU A 188 2.56 -10.33 11.01
C LEU A 188 1.96 -8.94 10.73
N LYS A 189 0.64 -8.87 10.49
CA LYS A 189 -0.07 -7.59 10.37
C LYS A 189 -0.33 -6.94 11.73
N VAL A 190 -0.31 -7.72 12.80
CA VAL A 190 -0.68 -7.23 14.13
C VAL A 190 0.44 -6.38 14.70
N ASP A 191 0.09 -5.16 15.11
CA ASP A 191 1.03 -4.17 15.65
C ASP A 191 1.86 -4.72 16.82
N SER A 192 1.26 -5.51 17.71
CA SER A 192 1.96 -6.12 18.83
C SER A 192 3.05 -7.09 18.40
N VAL A 193 2.84 -7.83 17.31
CA VAL A 193 3.83 -8.78 16.76
C VAL A 193 4.96 -8.01 16.08
N GLN A 194 4.63 -6.94 15.34
CA GLN A 194 5.64 -6.07 14.74
C GLN A 194 6.52 -5.39 15.78
N ASN A 195 5.92 -4.91 16.87
CA ASN A 195 6.65 -4.34 18.00
C ASN A 195 7.56 -5.39 18.65
N GLN A 196 7.05 -6.59 18.92
CA GLN A 196 7.86 -7.68 19.49
C GLN A 196 9.02 -8.09 18.57
N VAL A 197 8.81 -8.14 17.26
CA VAL A 197 9.87 -8.40 16.27
C VAL A 197 10.93 -7.30 16.30
N PHE A 198 10.50 -6.04 16.41
CA PHE A 198 11.42 -4.92 16.54
C PHE A 198 12.17 -4.90 17.88
N GLU A 199 11.52 -5.23 19.00
CA GLU A 199 12.15 -5.41 20.32
C GLU A 199 13.25 -6.46 20.26
N ASN A 200 12.94 -7.61 19.65
CA ASN A 200 13.90 -8.70 19.49
C ASN A 200 15.07 -8.32 18.60
N PHE A 201 14.82 -7.55 17.54
CA PHE A 201 15.87 -7.01 16.68
C PHE A 201 16.81 -6.09 17.47
N ILE A 202 16.24 -5.17 18.26
CA ILE A 202 17.03 -4.25 19.10
C ILE A 202 17.87 -5.04 20.11
N ALA A 203 17.26 -5.99 20.82
CA ALA A 203 17.93 -6.74 21.87
C ALA A 203 19.08 -7.63 21.36
N ARG A 204 18.97 -8.14 20.13
CA ARG A 204 19.95 -9.10 19.57
C ARG A 204 20.98 -8.46 18.65
N HIS A 205 20.63 -7.40 17.94
CA HIS A 205 21.39 -6.92 16.80
C HIS A 205 21.89 -5.47 16.90
N LEU A 206 21.39 -4.69 17.85
CA LEU A 206 21.78 -3.29 18.01
C LEU A 206 22.81 -3.09 19.12
N THR A 207 24.04 -2.77 18.72
CA THR A 207 25.13 -2.35 19.61
C THR A 207 25.22 -0.83 19.76
N ASP A 208 24.95 -0.07 18.70
CA ASP A 208 25.22 1.38 18.64
C ASP A 208 23.97 2.25 18.41
N ASN A 209 22.78 1.76 18.78
CA ASN A 209 21.49 2.45 18.56
C ASN A 209 21.20 2.87 17.11
N LYS A 210 21.97 2.34 16.14
CA LYS A 210 21.82 2.59 14.71
C LYS A 210 21.67 1.29 13.95
N PHE A 211 20.88 1.31 12.90
CA PHE A 211 20.68 0.15 12.03
C PHE A 211 20.32 0.59 10.61
N ILE A 212 20.54 -0.30 9.65
CA ILE A 212 20.14 -0.13 8.26
C ILE A 212 18.82 -0.88 8.03
N LYS A 213 17.93 -0.33 7.21
CA LYS A 213 16.65 -0.99 6.86
C LYS A 213 16.84 -2.44 6.36
N ASP A 214 17.89 -2.69 5.59
CA ASP A 214 18.19 -4.02 5.04
C ASP A 214 18.55 -5.03 6.14
N GLU A 215 19.20 -4.59 7.23
CA GLU A 215 19.51 -5.44 8.38
C GLU A 215 18.24 -5.86 9.11
N LEU A 216 17.30 -4.91 9.31
CA LEU A 216 15.99 -5.23 9.89
C LEU A 216 15.20 -6.20 8.97
N THR A 217 15.25 -5.97 7.67
CA THR A 217 14.59 -6.84 6.68
C THR A 217 15.15 -8.26 6.73
N HIS A 218 16.49 -8.38 6.75
CA HIS A 218 17.17 -9.66 6.84
C HIS A 218 16.87 -10.37 8.16
N PHE A 219 16.87 -9.65 9.28
CA PHE A 219 16.50 -10.20 10.58
C PHE A 219 15.07 -10.74 10.61
N ILE A 220 14.09 -10.01 10.04
CA ILE A 220 12.70 -10.47 9.95
C ILE A 220 12.63 -11.76 9.12
N TYR A 221 13.36 -11.81 8.01
CA TYR A 221 13.44 -12.98 7.15
C TYR A 221 14.07 -14.18 7.89
N GLU A 222 15.23 -14.00 8.52
CA GLU A 222 15.95 -15.04 9.25
C GLU A 222 15.20 -15.52 10.49
N SER A 223 14.62 -14.63 11.29
CA SER A 223 13.83 -14.99 12.47
C SER A 223 12.62 -15.86 12.10
N SER A 224 12.07 -15.65 10.90
CA SER A 224 11.01 -16.51 10.36
C SER A 224 11.49 -17.91 9.96
N ILE A 225 12.77 -18.05 9.62
CA ILE A 225 13.43 -19.29 9.25
C ILE A 225 13.99 -20.03 10.49
N GLU A 226 14.60 -19.34 11.45
CA GLU A 226 15.19 -19.97 12.65
C GLU A 226 14.14 -20.60 13.57
N ASN A 227 12.98 -19.95 13.73
CA ASN A 227 11.84 -20.54 14.45
C ASN A 227 11.36 -21.87 13.85
N ARG A 228 11.77 -22.19 12.61
CA ARG A 228 11.52 -23.47 11.94
C ARG A 228 12.54 -24.54 12.31
N LEU A 229 13.83 -24.17 12.44
CA LEU A 229 14.91 -25.11 12.78
C LEU A 229 14.74 -25.66 14.20
N GLY A 230 14.33 -24.81 15.15
CA GLY A 230 14.00 -25.26 16.51
C GLY A 230 12.75 -26.17 16.58
N GLU A 231 11.79 -26.02 15.66
CA GLU A 231 10.60 -26.88 15.58
C GLU A 231 10.92 -28.24 14.93
N LEU A 232 11.91 -28.29 14.02
CA LEU A 232 12.39 -29.51 13.37
C LEU A 232 13.17 -30.43 14.30
N ASP A 233 13.98 -29.90 15.22
CA ASP A 233 14.76 -30.70 16.19
C ASP A 233 13.88 -31.40 17.24
N SER A 234 12.63 -30.96 17.42
CA SER A 234 11.73 -31.51 18.45
C SER A 234 10.82 -32.65 17.98
N SER A 235 10.81 -33.00 16.68
CA SER A 235 9.87 -33.99 16.14
C SER A 235 10.53 -35.00 15.20
N GLU A 236 11.27 -35.94 15.78
CA GLU A 236 11.88 -37.06 15.07
C GLU A 236 10.83 -38.00 14.46
N GLY A 237 10.79 -38.10 13.13
CA GLY A 237 10.26 -39.28 12.42
C GLY A 237 9.26 -39.02 11.30
N LEU A 238 8.24 -38.18 11.52
CA LEU A 238 7.12 -37.99 10.55
C LEU A 238 6.98 -36.56 10.01
N SER A 239 7.44 -35.56 10.77
CA SER A 239 7.27 -34.14 10.43
C SER A 239 8.13 -33.68 9.26
N SER A 240 9.32 -34.29 9.06
CA SER A 240 10.28 -33.90 8.02
C SER A 240 9.80 -34.21 6.60
N ILE A 241 9.07 -35.33 6.43
CA ILE A 241 8.45 -35.71 5.16
C ILE A 241 7.25 -34.79 4.90
N THR A 242 6.39 -34.57 5.89
CA THR A 242 5.22 -33.68 5.73
C THR A 242 5.64 -32.24 5.46
N THR A 243 6.68 -31.70 6.10
CA THR A 243 7.14 -30.32 5.86
C THR A 243 7.77 -30.13 4.48
N ARG A 244 8.34 -31.18 3.88
CA ARG A 244 8.84 -31.16 2.49
C ARG A 244 7.71 -31.23 1.46
N PHE A 245 6.68 -32.05 1.69
CA PHE A 245 5.54 -32.20 0.78
C PHE A 245 4.50 -31.08 0.91
N PHE A 246 4.33 -30.50 2.10
CA PHE A 246 3.33 -29.48 2.41
C PHE A 246 3.93 -28.08 2.61
N GLY A 247 5.14 -27.85 2.10
CA GLY A 247 5.89 -26.60 2.06
C GLY A 247 5.38 -25.49 2.99
N SER A 248 5.83 -25.44 4.24
CA SER A 248 5.56 -24.28 5.10
C SER A 248 6.10 -23.02 4.41
N GLU A 249 5.23 -22.06 4.11
CA GLU A 249 5.62 -20.81 3.47
C GLU A 249 6.77 -20.13 4.22
N MET A 250 7.82 -19.79 3.48
CA MET A 250 8.75 -18.75 3.91
C MET A 250 8.01 -17.42 3.84
N ILE A 251 8.17 -16.58 4.87
CA ILE A 251 8.00 -15.13 4.66
C ILE A 251 8.92 -14.78 3.49
N THR A 252 8.37 -14.32 2.37
CA THR A 252 9.21 -13.91 1.25
C THR A 252 10.01 -12.67 1.64
N MET A 253 11.17 -12.49 1.03
CA MET A 253 11.97 -11.27 1.24
C MET A 253 11.14 -10.00 1.00
N GLU A 254 10.22 -10.03 0.03
CA GLU A 254 9.28 -8.92 -0.22
C GLU A 254 8.33 -8.64 0.95
N ILE A 255 7.79 -9.68 1.61
CA ILE A 255 6.93 -9.50 2.78
C ILE A 255 7.74 -8.97 3.95
N ALA A 256 8.95 -9.51 4.17
CA ALA A 256 9.86 -9.03 5.20
C ALA A 256 10.20 -7.55 5.00
N GLN A 257 10.45 -7.14 3.75
CA GLN A 257 10.73 -5.74 3.41
C GLN A 257 9.53 -4.83 3.69
N ASN A 258 8.32 -5.23 3.32
CA ASN A 258 7.12 -4.43 3.61
C ASN A 258 6.86 -4.31 5.12
N ILE A 259 7.12 -5.36 5.89
CA ILE A 259 7.02 -5.33 7.35
C ILE A 259 8.08 -4.37 7.93
N ALA A 260 9.32 -4.44 7.46
CA ALA A 260 10.39 -3.53 7.87
C ALA A 260 10.03 -2.06 7.56
N GLU A 261 9.49 -1.79 6.37
CA GLU A 261 9.02 -0.45 5.99
C GLU A 261 7.89 0.04 6.88
N LEU A 262 6.94 -0.84 7.24
CA LEU A 262 5.84 -0.50 8.12
C LEU A 262 6.31 -0.22 9.55
N ILE A 263 7.21 -1.05 10.10
CA ILE A 263 7.84 -0.85 11.41
C ILE A 263 8.59 0.49 11.45
N ILE A 264 9.42 0.76 10.44
CA ILE A 264 10.18 2.01 10.35
C ILE A 264 9.23 3.20 10.24
N SER A 265 8.22 3.15 9.36
CA SER A 265 7.26 4.24 9.19
C SER A 265 6.48 4.54 10.47
N ARG A 266 6.16 3.51 11.26
CA ARG A 266 5.50 3.67 12.56
C ARG A 266 6.46 4.20 13.62
N GLY A 267 7.71 3.73 13.62
CA GLY A 267 8.77 4.22 14.49
C GLY A 267 9.10 5.69 14.27
N GLU A 268 9.14 6.14 13.01
CA GLU A 268 9.28 7.57 12.64
C GLU A 268 8.09 8.40 13.15
N LYS A 269 6.86 7.93 12.89
CA LYS A 269 5.63 8.60 13.35
C LYS A 269 5.58 8.76 14.87
N ASN A 270 5.99 7.73 15.60
CA ASN A 270 6.00 7.71 17.06
C ASN A 270 7.27 8.36 17.65
N LYS A 271 8.17 8.91 16.83
CA LYS A 271 9.45 9.52 17.24
C LYS A 271 10.36 8.56 18.03
N VAL A 272 10.21 7.28 17.76
CA VAL A 272 11.05 6.21 18.31
C VAL A 272 12.35 6.10 17.49
N ILE A 273 12.22 6.29 16.17
CA ILE A 273 13.28 6.13 15.19
C ILE A 273 13.42 7.43 14.40
N GLU A 274 14.64 7.84 14.08
CA GLU A 274 14.92 8.99 13.23
C GLU A 274 15.86 8.61 12.10
N LYS A 275 15.52 9.03 10.87
CA LYS A 275 16.36 8.82 9.70
C LYS A 275 17.55 9.78 9.75
N LEU A 276 18.77 9.24 9.68
CA LEU A 276 19.99 10.04 9.58
C LEU A 276 20.16 10.51 8.13
N ALA A 277 20.28 11.81 7.93
CA ALA A 277 20.56 12.42 6.63
C ALA A 277 22.04 12.24 6.26
N ILE A 278 22.43 11.01 5.97
CA ILE A 278 23.75 10.67 5.45
C ILE A 278 23.58 10.41 3.95
N ASN A 279 24.46 10.98 3.13
CA ASN A 279 24.51 10.70 1.69
C ASN A 279 25.05 9.28 1.45
N ALA A 280 24.25 8.28 1.78
CA ALA A 280 24.53 6.87 1.54
C ALA A 280 23.45 6.27 0.63
N LEU A 281 23.79 5.20 -0.07
CA LEU A 281 22.85 4.43 -0.91
C LEU A 281 21.76 3.73 -0.08
N SER A 282 22.02 3.50 1.20
CA SER A 282 21.11 2.85 2.13
C SER A 282 20.69 3.82 3.23
N ASP A 283 19.40 3.78 3.58
CA ASP A 283 18.85 4.59 4.66
C ASP A 283 19.33 4.06 6.02
N ILE A 284 20.00 4.93 6.78
CA ILE A 284 20.47 4.64 8.15
C ILE A 284 19.51 5.28 9.14
N TYR A 285 19.10 4.51 10.15
CA TYR A 285 18.15 4.91 11.18
C TYR A 285 18.80 4.90 12.56
N GLU A 286 18.44 5.84 13.41
CA GLU A 286 18.88 5.94 14.81
C GLU A 286 17.69 5.85 15.76
N ILE A 287 17.84 5.10 16.86
CA ILE A 287 16.83 4.91 17.89
C ILE A 287 16.99 5.99 18.97
N LYS A 288 15.97 6.82 19.17
CA LYS A 288 16.03 7.96 20.11
C LYS A 288 15.26 7.75 21.42
N ASN A 289 14.06 7.17 21.36
CA ASN A 289 13.16 7.02 22.52
C ASN A 289 12.55 5.63 22.55
N TYR A 290 13.37 4.62 22.85
CA TYR A 290 12.88 3.26 23.07
C TYR A 290 12.96 2.92 24.56
N ARG A 291 11.81 2.90 25.23
CA ARG A 291 11.66 2.48 26.62
C ARG A 291 10.32 1.79 26.83
#